data_AF-A0A372LB97-F1
#
_entry.id   AF-A0A372LB97-F1
#
_cell.length_a   1.000
_cell.length_b   1.000
_cell.length_c   1.000
_cell.angle_alpha   90.00
_cell.angle_beta   90.00
_cell.angle_gamma   90.00
#
_symmetry.space_group_name_H-M   'P 1'
#
loop_
_entity.id
_entity.type
_entity.pdbx_description
1 polymer ?
#
loop_
_entity_poly.entity_id
_entity_poly.type
_entity_poly.pdbx_seq_one_letter_code
_entity_poly.pdbx_strand_id
1 'polypeptide(L)'
;MPESQRGTGWKYYRAIANGLAVPYTGPKEYKGMEENKTSYLEIQLEADITKDNGYAFIFQRARIKMQDPLELQLLREMDGTLQREIVVTDDEVKISIHPPASFSAFREIRKKNKLERWIFAHQLIKKIENHTLDRLNLVICPENIVFDASFTPYLLHYGVKESIPPYNKDQERLLQETKATISEIVDGQHSFDQYFQYHQTLKLSNPVQEIFAATSMEQLSEVIQSNIQQLEKQEKNFIHIPMSKWKTGRYAFIGAVVLLLPALIYSLYSLLFLQPKQDAYVNSGQNYMENKYSEVINLLENYDPEDMPYVVQYELAYSYMINEDLDDYQRKNIENELTLQSDSQYLLYWIYVGRGMNEEAIDIARSLEHQDLIVFGLIKRVEEIKADENLSGEEKEQELKKAEDEIAEYRREQDEMKEQLEEQQQDANSTTDGQSTGELIENQDKTTENKSQVPASAKQPKDEPEKDGKAEENAKGTE
;
A
#
# COMPACT_ATOMS: atom_id res chain seq x y z
N MET A 1 -23.90 -22.54 -54.49
CA MET A 1 -23.94 -22.88 -53.05
C MET A 1 -23.42 -21.68 -52.29
N PRO A 2 -24.28 -21.01 -51.51
CA PRO A 2 -24.12 -19.64 -50.99
C PRO A 2 -23.60 -19.68 -49.53
N GLU A 3 -23.33 -18.63 -48.74
CA GLU A 3 -23.32 -17.15 -48.79
C GLU A 3 -22.52 -16.76 -47.51
N SER A 4 -21.44 -15.96 -47.53
CA SER A 4 -21.41 -14.48 -47.53
C SER A 4 -22.23 -13.86 -46.38
N GLN A 5 -21.79 -12.93 -45.52
CA GLN A 5 -20.54 -12.23 -45.22
C GLN A 5 -20.75 -11.57 -43.83
N ARG A 6 -19.69 -11.40 -43.03
CA ARG A 6 -19.67 -10.48 -41.86
C ARG A 6 -18.78 -9.28 -42.20
N GLY A 7 -19.32 -8.08 -42.06
CA GLY A 7 -18.59 -6.81 -42.05
C GLY A 7 -19.50 -5.76 -41.40
N THR A 8 -19.06 -5.15 -40.29
CA THR A 8 -18.66 -3.73 -40.18
C THR A 8 -19.85 -2.78 -40.44
N GLY A 9 -20.20 -1.80 -39.61
CA GLY A 9 -19.44 -0.93 -38.73
C GLY A 9 -20.31 0.33 -38.59
N TRP A 10 -20.24 0.96 -37.42
CA TRP A 10 -21.05 2.13 -37.08
C TRP A 10 -20.71 3.35 -37.95
N LYS A 11 -21.72 4.15 -38.33
CA LYS A 11 -21.76 5.64 -38.30
C LYS A 11 -23.03 6.17 -39.00
N TYR A 12 -23.95 6.74 -38.23
CA TYR A 12 -25.02 7.59 -38.75
C TYR A 12 -24.53 9.05 -38.86
N TYR A 13 -24.71 9.65 -40.03
CA TYR A 13 -24.59 11.08 -40.28
C TYR A 13 -25.95 11.78 -40.17
N ARG A 14 -25.83 13.10 -39.98
CA ARG A 14 -26.80 14.11 -39.56
C ARG A 14 -27.68 14.62 -40.72
N ALA A 15 -28.92 14.97 -40.36
CA ALA A 15 -29.68 16.17 -40.75
C ALA A 15 -30.31 16.38 -42.17
N ILE A 16 -31.64 16.58 -42.11
CA ILE A 16 -32.48 17.67 -42.67
C ILE A 16 -32.88 17.61 -44.16
N ALA A 17 -34.17 17.37 -44.46
CA ALA A 17 -35.16 18.42 -44.82
C ALA A 17 -36.42 17.85 -45.50
N ASN A 18 -37.57 18.46 -45.18
CA ASN A 18 -38.85 18.50 -45.91
C ASN A 18 -39.67 17.18 -45.92
N GLY A 19 -40.88 17.07 -45.38
CA GLY A 19 -41.92 18.07 -45.14
C GLY A 19 -43.23 17.55 -45.76
N LEU A 20 -43.95 16.67 -45.06
CA LEU A 20 -45.38 16.34 -45.21
C LEU A 20 -45.72 15.17 -44.26
N ALA A 21 -46.22 15.49 -43.08
CA ALA A 21 -46.63 14.50 -42.08
C ALA A 21 -48.02 13.95 -42.43
N VAL A 22 -48.06 12.72 -42.93
CA VAL A 22 -49.25 11.87 -42.90
C VAL A 22 -49.05 10.90 -41.73
N PRO A 23 -49.92 10.88 -40.70
CA PRO A 23 -49.73 9.96 -39.58
C PRO A 23 -50.03 8.52 -40.03
N TYR A 24 -48.97 7.74 -40.25
CA TYR A 24 -49.04 6.30 -40.42
C TYR A 24 -49.26 5.66 -39.04
N THR A 25 -50.45 5.10 -38.82
CA THR A 25 -50.74 4.25 -37.66
C THR A 25 -50.03 2.92 -37.85
N GLY A 26 -48.86 2.77 -37.23
CA GLY A 26 -48.13 1.50 -37.15
C GLY A 26 -48.95 0.42 -36.42
N PRO A 27 -48.65 -0.87 -36.65
CA PRO A 27 -49.42 -1.97 -36.09
C PRO A 27 -49.29 -1.98 -34.57
N LYS A 28 -50.43 -2.21 -33.91
CA LYS A 28 -50.56 -2.39 -32.45
C LYS A 28 -49.47 -3.34 -31.95
N GLU A 29 -48.65 -2.88 -31.02
CA GLU A 29 -47.79 -3.75 -30.21
C GLU A 29 -48.68 -4.77 -29.51
N TYR A 30 -48.66 -6.00 -29.99
CA TYR A 30 -49.10 -7.15 -29.22
C TYR A 30 -48.09 -7.32 -28.08
N LYS A 31 -48.41 -6.73 -26.93
CA LYS A 31 -47.81 -7.07 -25.65
C LYS A 31 -47.97 -8.58 -25.50
N GLY A 32 -46.88 -9.32 -25.67
CA GLY A 32 -46.86 -10.77 -25.51
C GLY A 32 -47.48 -11.11 -24.17
N MET A 33 -48.53 -11.94 -24.19
CA MET A 33 -48.97 -12.68 -23.01
C MET A 33 -47.80 -13.55 -22.60
N GLU A 34 -47.11 -13.17 -21.53
CA GLU A 34 -46.38 -14.14 -20.73
C GLU A 34 -47.44 -15.12 -20.21
N GLU A 35 -47.34 -16.40 -20.59
CA GLU A 35 -48.15 -17.46 -20.02
C GLU A 35 -48.01 -17.40 -18.49
N ASN A 36 -49.09 -17.01 -17.82
CA ASN A 36 -49.14 -16.87 -16.38
C ASN A 36 -49.03 -18.28 -15.78
N LYS A 37 -47.81 -18.73 -15.46
CA LYS A 37 -47.58 -20.03 -14.83
C LYS A 37 -48.30 -20.05 -13.50
N THR A 38 -49.36 -20.84 -13.41
CA THR A 38 -50.14 -21.05 -12.18
C THR A 38 -49.21 -21.51 -11.06
N SER A 39 -49.28 -20.86 -9.90
CA SER A 39 -48.38 -21.17 -8.80
C SER A 39 -48.75 -22.49 -8.11
N TYR A 40 -47.79 -23.11 -7.40
CA TYR A 40 -48.07 -24.29 -6.58
C TYR A 40 -49.27 -24.08 -5.64
N LEU A 41 -49.36 -22.90 -5.03
CA LEU A 41 -50.41 -22.58 -4.07
C LEU A 41 -51.77 -22.44 -4.76
N GLU A 42 -51.84 -21.80 -5.93
CA GLU A 42 -53.06 -21.72 -6.74
C GLU A 42 -53.54 -23.10 -7.18
N ILE A 43 -52.63 -23.98 -7.60
CA ILE A 43 -52.93 -25.37 -7.98
C ILE A 43 -53.45 -26.16 -6.78
N GLN A 44 -52.77 -26.06 -5.63
CA GLN A 44 -53.11 -26.80 -4.43
C GLN A 44 -54.44 -26.37 -3.81
N LEU A 45 -54.81 -25.10 -3.97
CA LEU A 45 -56.02 -24.51 -3.42
C LEU A 45 -57.18 -24.44 -4.42
N GLU A 46 -56.92 -24.66 -5.71
CA GLU A 46 -57.87 -24.42 -6.80
C GLU A 46 -58.49 -23.01 -6.73
N ALA A 47 -57.66 -22.02 -6.37
CA ALA A 47 -58.07 -20.66 -6.07
C ALA A 47 -57.20 -19.64 -6.81
N ASP A 48 -57.78 -18.49 -7.13
CA ASP A 48 -57.05 -17.38 -7.75
C ASP A 48 -56.41 -16.51 -6.65
N ILE A 49 -55.12 -16.21 -6.79
CA ILE A 49 -54.36 -15.43 -5.80
C ILE A 49 -53.97 -14.07 -6.37
N THR A 50 -54.43 -13.00 -5.72
CA THR A 50 -54.10 -11.62 -6.11
C THR A 50 -53.24 -10.94 -5.05
N LYS A 51 -52.27 -10.14 -5.50
CA LYS A 51 -51.25 -9.48 -4.66
C LYS A 51 -51.32 -7.94 -4.75
N ASP A 52 -52.53 -7.38 -4.78
CA ASP A 52 -52.77 -5.93 -4.89
C ASP A 52 -53.03 -5.30 -3.52
N ASN A 53 -52.01 -4.62 -2.97
CA ASN A 53 -52.06 -3.94 -1.67
C ASN A 53 -52.42 -4.86 -0.49
N GLY A 54 -52.04 -6.13 -0.57
CA GLY A 54 -52.38 -7.20 0.37
C GLY A 54 -52.29 -8.55 -0.34
N TYR A 55 -52.82 -9.59 0.31
CA TYR A 55 -52.99 -10.92 -0.30
C TYR A 55 -54.47 -11.26 -0.31
N ALA A 56 -55.03 -11.61 -1.46
CA ALA A 56 -56.42 -12.06 -1.55
C ALA A 56 -56.51 -13.41 -2.24
N PHE A 57 -57.15 -14.36 -1.56
CA PHE A 57 -57.45 -15.70 -2.04
C PHE A 57 -58.92 -15.75 -2.44
N ILE A 58 -59.19 -16.05 -3.71
CA ILE A 58 -60.54 -16.05 -4.28
C ILE A 58 -60.90 -17.50 -4.65
N PHE A 59 -61.89 -18.04 -3.95
CA PHE A 59 -62.40 -19.39 -4.16
C PHE A 59 -63.76 -19.33 -4.85
N GLN A 60 -63.95 -20.13 -5.89
CA GLN A 60 -65.28 -20.34 -6.47
C GLN A 60 -66.12 -21.17 -5.50
N ARG A 61 -67.27 -20.66 -5.05
CA ARG A 61 -68.12 -21.29 -4.04
C ARG A 61 -68.58 -22.68 -4.48
N ALA A 62 -68.83 -22.88 -5.78
CA ALA A 62 -69.20 -24.17 -6.35
C ALA A 62 -68.09 -25.24 -6.30
N ARG A 63 -66.82 -24.84 -6.13
CA ARG A 63 -65.66 -25.73 -6.07
C ARG A 63 -65.23 -26.08 -4.65
N ILE A 64 -65.73 -25.37 -3.65
CA ILE A 64 -65.41 -25.60 -2.24
C ILE A 64 -66.55 -26.32 -1.50
N LYS A 65 -66.21 -26.99 -0.39
CA LYS A 65 -67.14 -27.82 0.39
C LYS A 65 -67.87 -27.07 1.51
N MET A 66 -67.57 -25.78 1.68
CA MET A 66 -68.16 -24.92 2.72
C MET A 66 -69.69 -24.90 2.64
N GLN A 67 -70.35 -25.25 3.75
CA GLN A 67 -71.81 -25.21 3.86
C GLN A 67 -72.27 -23.92 4.55
N ASP A 68 -71.62 -23.56 5.66
CA ASP A 68 -71.92 -22.37 6.46
C ASP A 68 -70.71 -21.40 6.52
N PRO A 69 -70.91 -20.10 6.22
CA PRO A 69 -69.87 -19.07 6.43
C PRO A 69 -69.26 -19.03 7.84
N LEU A 70 -70.00 -19.45 8.88
CA LEU A 70 -69.50 -19.53 10.26
C LEU A 70 -68.31 -20.47 10.41
N GLU A 71 -68.17 -21.45 9.51
CA GLU A 71 -67.03 -22.37 9.49
C GLU A 71 -65.70 -21.64 9.31
N LEU A 72 -65.72 -20.47 8.67
CA LEU A 72 -64.55 -19.65 8.38
C LEU A 72 -64.23 -18.63 9.48
N GLN A 73 -65.10 -18.48 10.48
CA GLN A 73 -64.87 -17.53 11.57
C GLN A 73 -63.57 -17.83 12.33
N LEU A 74 -63.21 -19.10 12.45
CA LEU A 74 -61.95 -19.54 13.06
C LEU A 74 -60.74 -18.84 12.42
N LEU A 75 -60.74 -18.62 11.11
CA LEU A 75 -59.62 -17.98 10.40
C LEU A 75 -59.41 -16.51 10.83
N ARG A 76 -60.47 -15.82 11.27
CA ARG A 76 -60.38 -14.43 11.73
C ARG A 76 -59.65 -14.31 13.08
N GLU A 77 -59.73 -15.33 13.92
CA GLU A 77 -59.23 -15.32 15.29
C GLU A 77 -57.85 -16.00 15.44
N MET A 78 -57.32 -16.56 14.35
CA MET A 78 -56.15 -17.44 14.36
C MET A 78 -54.83 -16.82 14.79
N ASP A 79 -54.52 -15.64 14.24
CA ASP A 79 -53.28 -14.92 14.56
C ASP A 79 -53.69 -13.46 14.76
N GLY A 80 -53.64 -12.97 16.01
CA GLY A 80 -54.00 -11.58 16.32
C GLY A 80 -53.18 -10.53 15.53
N THR A 81 -52.08 -10.96 14.90
CA THR A 81 -51.19 -10.11 14.11
C THR A 81 -51.61 -9.95 12.65
N LEU A 82 -52.23 -10.98 12.03
CA LEU A 82 -52.68 -10.93 10.64
C LEU A 82 -54.19 -10.73 10.58
N GLN A 83 -54.62 -9.53 10.19
CA GLN A 83 -56.04 -9.24 10.00
C GLN A 83 -56.54 -9.92 8.74
N ARG A 84 -57.53 -10.81 8.90
CA ARG A 84 -58.19 -11.55 7.81
C ARG A 84 -59.62 -11.07 7.66
N GLU A 85 -59.93 -10.50 6.50
CA GLU A 85 -61.28 -10.14 6.11
C GLU A 85 -61.84 -11.23 5.20
N ILE A 86 -63.01 -11.76 5.54
CA ILE A 86 -63.65 -12.84 4.80
C ILE A 86 -64.99 -12.34 4.30
N VAL A 87 -65.13 -12.27 2.97
CA VAL A 87 -66.35 -11.86 2.28
C VAL A 87 -66.87 -13.07 1.50
N VAL A 88 -68.07 -13.52 1.86
CA VAL A 88 -68.75 -14.63 1.20
C VAL A 88 -69.87 -14.05 0.34
N THR A 89 -69.84 -14.34 -0.95
CA THR A 89 -70.88 -13.98 -1.93
C THR A 89 -71.60 -15.24 -2.42
N ASP A 90 -72.56 -15.09 -3.35
CA ASP A 90 -73.26 -16.24 -3.93
C ASP A 90 -72.35 -17.10 -4.80
N ASP A 91 -71.39 -16.49 -5.50
CA ASP A 91 -70.50 -17.19 -6.44
C ASP A 91 -69.09 -17.43 -5.87
N GLU A 92 -68.60 -16.54 -5.01
CA GLU A 92 -67.20 -16.55 -4.58
C GLU A 92 -67.01 -16.34 -3.07
N VAL A 93 -65.95 -16.93 -2.53
CA VAL A 93 -65.43 -16.66 -1.18
C VAL A 93 -64.08 -15.97 -1.32
N LYS A 94 -63.98 -14.73 -0.84
CA LYS A 94 -62.76 -13.93 -0.87
C LYS A 94 -62.19 -13.78 0.53
N ILE A 95 -60.95 -14.23 0.72
CA ILE A 95 -60.18 -14.05 1.96
C ILE A 95 -59.07 -13.03 1.68
N SER A 96 -59.20 -11.83 2.26
CA SER A 96 -58.22 -10.76 2.12
C SER A 96 -57.39 -10.63 3.40
N ILE A 97 -56.08 -10.64 3.27
CA ILE A 97 -55.12 -10.53 4.36
C ILE A 97 -54.23 -9.30 4.11
N HIS A 98 -54.13 -8.45 5.12
CA HIS A 98 -53.27 -7.26 5.09
C HIS A 98 -52.19 -7.39 6.16
N PRO A 99 -50.99 -7.90 5.81
CA PRO A 99 -49.88 -7.96 6.74
C PRO A 99 -49.45 -6.53 7.16
N PRO A 100 -49.06 -6.32 8.43
CA PRO A 100 -48.51 -5.05 8.87
C PRO A 100 -47.27 -4.65 8.04
N ALA A 101 -47.00 -3.35 7.92
CA ALA A 101 -45.86 -2.83 7.16
C ALA A 101 -44.49 -3.29 7.68
N SER A 102 -44.40 -3.76 8.93
CA SER A 102 -43.19 -4.35 9.51
C SER A 102 -42.87 -5.76 8.99
N PHE A 103 -43.83 -6.40 8.31
CA PHE A 103 -43.66 -7.75 7.79
C PHE A 103 -42.93 -7.74 6.44
N SER A 104 -42.12 -8.76 6.24
CA SER A 104 -41.40 -9.00 5.00
C SER A 104 -41.97 -10.20 4.26
N ALA A 105 -41.98 -10.11 2.93
CA ALA A 105 -42.33 -11.23 2.06
C ALA A 105 -41.24 -12.31 2.11
N PHE A 106 -41.61 -13.57 1.93
CA PHE A 106 -40.67 -14.71 1.99
C PHE A 106 -39.38 -14.50 1.21
N ARG A 107 -39.45 -13.96 -0.02
CA ARG A 107 -38.28 -13.70 -0.89
C ARG A 107 -37.16 -12.88 -0.22
N GLU A 108 -37.49 -12.04 0.75
CA GLU A 108 -36.54 -11.18 1.45
C GLU A 108 -35.63 -11.98 2.40
N ILE A 109 -36.03 -13.20 2.82
CA ILE A 109 -35.21 -14.06 3.68
C ILE A 109 -33.89 -14.45 2.99
N ARG A 110 -33.90 -14.58 1.65
CA ARG A 110 -32.70 -14.92 0.88
C ARG A 110 -31.61 -13.86 0.96
N LYS A 111 -31.96 -12.61 1.30
CA LYS A 111 -31.01 -11.49 1.45
C LYS A 111 -30.36 -11.45 2.84
N LYS A 112 -30.83 -12.29 3.78
CA LYS A 112 -30.37 -12.35 5.16
C LYS A 112 -29.12 -13.21 5.30
N ASN A 113 -28.40 -13.05 6.41
CA ASN A 113 -27.18 -13.82 6.67
C ASN A 113 -27.50 -15.32 6.78
N LYS A 114 -26.50 -16.19 6.54
CA LYS A 114 -26.68 -17.65 6.57
C LYS A 114 -27.27 -18.11 7.90
N LEU A 115 -26.78 -17.63 9.04
CA LEU A 115 -27.32 -17.99 10.36
C LEU A 115 -28.81 -17.60 10.50
N GLU A 116 -29.17 -16.38 10.10
CA GLU A 116 -30.56 -15.89 10.15
C GLU A 116 -31.51 -16.74 9.30
N ARG A 117 -31.05 -17.20 8.13
CA ARG A 117 -31.80 -18.11 7.24
C ARG A 117 -32.11 -19.45 7.91
N TRP A 118 -31.15 -20.01 8.66
CA TRP A 118 -31.39 -21.24 9.43
C TRP A 118 -32.26 -21.02 10.67
N ILE A 119 -32.13 -19.87 11.34
CA ILE A 119 -33.02 -19.50 12.45
C ILE A 119 -34.48 -19.41 11.95
N PHE A 120 -34.71 -18.79 10.80
CA PHE A 120 -36.03 -18.76 10.19
C PHE A 120 -36.58 -20.17 9.91
N ALA A 121 -35.75 -21.06 9.35
CA ALA A 121 -36.14 -22.44 9.09
C ALA A 121 -36.53 -23.18 10.39
N HIS A 122 -35.81 -22.95 11.49
CA HIS A 122 -36.15 -23.51 12.80
C HIS A 122 -37.48 -22.94 13.33
N GLN A 123 -37.71 -21.63 13.19
CA GLN A 123 -38.97 -21.00 13.59
C GLN A 123 -40.17 -21.50 12.76
N LEU A 124 -39.96 -21.83 11.49
CA LEU A 124 -40.97 -22.44 10.63
C LEU A 124 -41.39 -23.82 11.14
N ILE A 125 -40.44 -24.69 11.45
CA ILE A 125 -40.74 -26.00 12.05
C ILE A 125 -41.46 -25.84 13.38
N LYS A 126 -40.97 -24.94 14.24
CA LYS A 126 -41.61 -24.64 15.52
C LYS A 126 -43.05 -24.14 15.34
N LYS A 127 -43.36 -23.36 14.31
CA LYS A 127 -44.74 -22.92 14.00
C LYS A 127 -45.61 -24.09 13.55
N ILE A 128 -45.06 -25.03 12.79
CA ILE A 128 -45.76 -26.24 12.33
C ILE A 128 -46.05 -27.19 13.50
N GLU A 129 -45.06 -27.45 14.36
CA GLU A 129 -45.19 -28.35 15.52
C GLU A 129 -46.15 -27.81 16.58
N ASN A 130 -46.14 -26.49 16.82
CA ASN A 130 -47.04 -25.86 17.79
C ASN A 130 -48.47 -25.64 17.26
N HIS A 131 -48.76 -26.03 16.02
CA HIS A 131 -50.10 -25.90 15.46
C HIS A 131 -51.03 -26.98 16.04
N THR A 132 -51.78 -26.63 17.07
CA THR A 132 -52.65 -27.55 17.83
C THR A 132 -54.07 -27.66 17.27
N LEU A 133 -54.44 -26.87 16.27
CA LEU A 133 -55.83 -26.79 15.80
C LEU A 133 -56.13 -27.84 14.73
N ASP A 134 -56.84 -28.88 15.14
CA ASP A 134 -57.17 -30.02 14.27
C ASP A 134 -58.06 -29.69 13.07
N ARG A 135 -58.87 -28.62 13.18
CA ARG A 135 -59.74 -28.17 12.10
C ARG A 135 -58.97 -27.45 10.99
N LEU A 136 -57.73 -27.02 11.25
CA LEU A 136 -56.94 -26.25 10.31
C LEU A 136 -55.80 -27.07 9.73
N ASN A 137 -55.67 -26.97 8.41
CA ASN A 137 -54.69 -27.70 7.63
C ASN A 137 -53.68 -26.73 7.04
N LEU A 138 -52.40 -27.03 7.20
CA LEU A 138 -51.30 -26.18 6.77
C LEU A 138 -50.93 -26.45 5.30
N VAL A 139 -50.47 -25.40 4.62
CA VAL A 139 -49.76 -25.48 3.33
C VAL A 139 -48.50 -24.65 3.46
N ILE A 140 -47.34 -25.29 3.33
CA ILE A 140 -46.04 -24.65 3.50
C ILE A 140 -45.43 -24.43 2.11
N CYS A 141 -45.44 -23.18 1.67
CA CYS A 141 -44.74 -22.78 0.44
C CYS A 141 -44.32 -21.32 0.55
N PRO A 142 -43.32 -20.88 -0.24
CA PRO A 142 -42.84 -19.49 -0.25
C PRO A 142 -43.95 -18.45 -0.37
N GLU A 143 -44.97 -18.74 -1.17
CA GLU A 143 -46.06 -17.80 -1.44
C GLU A 143 -47.05 -17.66 -0.29
N ASN A 144 -47.14 -18.67 0.58
CA ASN A 144 -48.06 -18.68 1.71
C ASN A 144 -47.43 -18.10 2.98
N ILE A 145 -46.17 -17.64 2.94
CA ILE A 145 -45.41 -17.27 4.13
C ILE A 145 -44.98 -15.80 4.09
N VAL A 146 -45.24 -15.10 5.18
CA VAL A 146 -44.67 -13.79 5.51
C VAL A 146 -44.00 -13.86 6.88
N PHE A 147 -43.10 -12.94 7.19
CA PHE A 147 -42.37 -12.98 8.45
C PHE A 147 -42.13 -11.61 9.07
N ASP A 148 -42.02 -11.58 10.39
CA ASP A 148 -41.77 -10.36 11.16
C ASP A 148 -40.26 -10.07 11.31
N ALA A 149 -39.93 -8.99 12.02
CA ALA A 149 -38.53 -8.64 12.31
C ALA A 149 -37.78 -9.68 13.17
N SER A 150 -38.51 -10.56 13.86
CA SER A 150 -37.98 -11.64 14.71
C SER A 150 -37.70 -12.92 13.94
N PHE A 151 -37.92 -12.93 12.61
CA PHE A 151 -37.89 -14.11 11.75
C PHE A 151 -38.99 -15.14 12.08
N THR A 152 -40.08 -14.71 12.70
CA THR A 152 -41.24 -15.56 12.99
C THR A 152 -42.12 -15.66 11.76
N PRO A 153 -42.36 -16.88 11.23
CA PRO A 153 -43.20 -17.06 10.07
C PRO A 153 -44.69 -17.06 10.43
N TYR A 154 -45.46 -16.43 9.56
CA TYR A 154 -46.90 -16.39 9.59
C TYR A 154 -47.45 -16.87 8.24
N LEU A 155 -48.48 -17.71 8.31
CA LEU A 155 -49.13 -18.21 7.11
C LEU A 155 -50.29 -17.30 6.73
N LEU A 156 -50.36 -16.99 5.43
CA LEU A 156 -51.42 -16.17 4.87
C LEU A 156 -52.74 -16.97 4.84
N HIS A 157 -52.66 -18.20 4.33
CA HIS A 157 -53.77 -19.13 4.15
C HIS A 157 -53.68 -20.36 5.04
N TYR A 158 -54.83 -20.80 5.52
CA TYR A 158 -55.05 -22.05 6.21
C TYR A 158 -56.24 -22.78 5.58
N GLY A 159 -56.09 -24.08 5.32
CA GLY A 159 -57.23 -24.93 4.96
C GLY A 159 -58.12 -25.15 6.18
N VAL A 160 -59.42 -25.28 5.94
CA VAL A 160 -60.42 -25.60 6.97
C VAL A 160 -61.04 -26.93 6.61
N LYS A 161 -60.98 -27.89 7.53
CA LYS A 161 -61.50 -29.25 7.35
C LYS A 161 -62.93 -29.23 6.82
N GLU A 162 -63.14 -29.89 5.67
CA GLU A 162 -64.42 -29.96 4.93
C GLU A 162 -65.05 -28.60 4.54
N SER A 163 -64.32 -27.48 4.60
CA SER A 163 -64.82 -26.16 4.19
C SER A 163 -63.99 -25.55 3.07
N ILE A 164 -62.68 -25.36 3.32
CA ILE A 164 -61.74 -24.69 2.42
C ILE A 164 -60.47 -25.54 2.26
N PRO A 165 -59.92 -25.67 1.04
CA PRO A 165 -58.76 -26.51 0.80
C PRO A 165 -57.49 -25.96 1.48
N PRO A 166 -56.53 -26.82 1.85
CA PRO A 166 -56.61 -28.28 1.83
C PRO A 166 -57.59 -28.81 2.89
N TYR A 167 -58.42 -29.79 2.50
CA TYR A 167 -59.47 -30.33 3.38
C TYR A 167 -58.95 -31.33 4.42
N ASN A 168 -57.85 -32.01 4.12
CA ASN A 168 -57.29 -33.08 4.93
C ASN A 168 -55.84 -32.76 5.35
N LYS A 169 -55.46 -33.29 6.52
CA LYS A 169 -54.07 -33.31 6.97
C LYS A 169 -53.31 -34.38 6.19
N ASP A 170 -52.30 -33.96 5.46
CA ASP A 170 -51.37 -34.84 4.77
C ASP A 170 -49.98 -34.56 5.32
N GLN A 171 -49.51 -35.45 6.20
CA GLN A 171 -48.22 -35.29 6.89
C GLN A 171 -47.04 -35.47 5.94
N GLU A 172 -47.16 -36.33 4.93
CA GLU A 172 -46.11 -36.55 3.94
C GLU A 172 -45.97 -35.33 3.04
N ARG A 173 -47.10 -34.79 2.54
CA ARG A 173 -47.11 -33.54 1.78
C ARG A 173 -46.52 -32.40 2.61
N LEU A 174 -46.96 -32.24 3.86
CA LEU A 174 -46.48 -31.19 4.75
C LEU A 174 -44.96 -31.28 5.00
N LEU A 175 -44.44 -32.50 5.18
CA LEU A 175 -43.00 -32.73 5.32
C LEU A 175 -42.24 -32.35 4.05
N GLN A 176 -42.73 -32.74 2.87
CA GLN A 176 -42.09 -32.42 1.59
C GLN A 176 -42.13 -30.92 1.27
N GLU A 177 -43.29 -30.29 1.49
CA GLU A 177 -43.49 -28.84 1.41
C GLU A 177 -42.48 -28.09 2.31
N THR A 178 -42.31 -28.56 3.55
CA THR A 178 -41.38 -27.97 4.52
C THR A 178 -39.93 -28.15 4.11
N LYS A 179 -39.54 -29.35 3.66
CA LYS A 179 -38.20 -29.63 3.14
C LYS A 179 -37.86 -28.74 1.95
N ALA A 180 -38.76 -28.64 0.98
CA ALA A 180 -38.57 -27.81 -0.21
C ALA A 180 -38.46 -26.32 0.14
N THR A 181 -39.32 -25.83 1.02
CA THR A 181 -39.32 -24.44 1.50
C THR A 181 -38.01 -24.11 2.23
N ILE A 182 -37.55 -24.98 3.13
CA ILE A 182 -36.31 -24.78 3.88
C ILE A 182 -35.09 -24.85 2.95
N SER A 183 -35.09 -25.78 1.99
CA SER A 183 -34.01 -25.93 1.01
C SER A 183 -33.85 -24.68 0.15
N GLU A 184 -34.97 -24.06 -0.26
CA GLU A 184 -34.97 -22.78 -0.97
C GLU A 184 -34.28 -21.67 -0.17
N ILE A 185 -34.48 -21.64 1.15
CA ILE A 185 -33.94 -20.59 2.02
C ILE A 185 -32.46 -20.81 2.31
N VAL A 186 -32.09 -22.05 2.65
CA VAL A 186 -30.74 -22.40 3.09
C VAL A 186 -29.74 -22.35 1.93
N ASP A 187 -30.10 -22.96 0.80
CA ASP A 187 -29.21 -23.11 -0.35
C ASP A 187 -29.50 -22.07 -1.44
N GLY A 188 -30.78 -21.91 -1.80
CA GLY A 188 -31.23 -20.92 -2.76
C GLY A 188 -30.79 -21.14 -4.21
N GLN A 189 -30.17 -22.28 -4.52
CA GLN A 189 -29.73 -22.65 -5.88
C GLN A 189 -30.91 -22.97 -6.80
N HIS A 190 -31.96 -23.56 -6.23
CA HIS A 190 -33.18 -23.91 -6.94
C HIS A 190 -34.41 -23.23 -6.31
N SER A 191 -35.50 -23.19 -7.06
CA SER A 191 -36.82 -22.74 -6.58
C SER A 191 -37.53 -23.83 -5.78
N PHE A 192 -38.53 -23.45 -4.98
CA PHE A 192 -39.40 -24.38 -4.27
C PHE A 192 -39.95 -25.47 -5.19
N ASP A 193 -40.51 -25.12 -6.36
CA ASP A 193 -41.10 -26.10 -7.28
C ASP A 193 -40.07 -27.13 -7.75
N GLN A 194 -38.83 -26.68 -7.97
CA GLN A 194 -37.74 -27.56 -8.37
C GLN A 194 -37.34 -28.53 -7.25
N TYR A 195 -37.20 -28.04 -6.00
CA TYR A 195 -36.93 -28.93 -4.87
C TYR A 195 -38.11 -29.86 -4.59
N PHE A 196 -39.35 -29.37 -4.69
CA PHE A 196 -40.54 -30.17 -4.42
C PHE A 196 -40.70 -31.31 -5.44
N GLN A 197 -40.59 -31.02 -6.74
CA GLN A 197 -40.86 -32.00 -7.81
C GLN A 197 -39.63 -32.83 -8.23
N TYR A 198 -38.43 -32.26 -8.17
CA TYR A 198 -37.23 -32.83 -8.80
C TYR A 198 -36.06 -33.09 -7.84
N HIS A 199 -36.27 -33.11 -6.52
CA HIS A 199 -35.17 -33.33 -5.54
C HIS A 199 -34.34 -34.60 -5.81
N GLN A 200 -34.92 -35.64 -6.42
CA GLN A 200 -34.21 -36.91 -6.69
C GLN A 200 -33.23 -36.83 -7.87
N THR A 201 -33.46 -35.94 -8.85
CA THR A 201 -32.65 -35.82 -10.06
C THR A 201 -31.75 -34.59 -10.04
N LEU A 202 -32.03 -33.63 -9.17
CA LEU A 202 -31.23 -32.42 -9.00
C LEU A 202 -29.93 -32.70 -8.24
N LYS A 203 -28.90 -31.92 -8.58
CA LYS A 203 -27.63 -31.94 -7.84
C LYS A 203 -27.78 -31.10 -6.57
N LEU A 204 -28.01 -31.77 -5.44
CA LEU A 204 -28.21 -31.11 -4.14
C LEU A 204 -26.89 -30.77 -3.45
N SER A 205 -26.83 -29.64 -2.74
CA SER A 205 -25.73 -29.32 -1.83
C SER A 205 -25.81 -30.17 -0.55
N ASN A 206 -24.69 -30.33 0.18
CA ASN A 206 -24.63 -31.17 1.39
C ASN A 206 -25.74 -30.85 2.41
N PRO A 207 -26.03 -29.57 2.75
CA PRO A 207 -27.10 -29.26 3.71
C PRO A 207 -28.49 -29.68 3.21
N VAL A 208 -28.73 -29.56 1.91
CA VAL A 208 -30.01 -29.94 1.30
C VAL A 208 -30.17 -31.46 1.26
N GLN A 209 -29.09 -32.20 1.03
CA GLN A 209 -29.11 -33.66 1.13
C GLN A 209 -29.48 -34.13 2.55
N GLU A 210 -28.93 -33.50 3.58
CA GLU A 210 -29.27 -33.78 4.98
C GLU A 210 -30.76 -33.47 5.27
N ILE A 211 -31.28 -32.34 4.76
CA ILE A 211 -32.70 -31.96 4.89
C ILE A 211 -33.61 -33.02 4.24
N PHE A 212 -33.32 -33.47 3.02
CA PHE A 212 -34.16 -34.45 2.33
C PHE A 212 -34.05 -35.86 2.92
N ALA A 213 -32.92 -36.20 3.55
CA ALA A 213 -32.72 -37.47 4.25
C ALA A 213 -33.55 -37.62 5.53
N ALA A 214 -33.98 -36.51 6.16
CA ALA A 214 -34.81 -36.55 7.37
C ALA A 214 -36.18 -37.20 7.10
N THR A 215 -36.55 -38.25 7.83
CA THR A 215 -37.80 -38.99 7.60
C THR A 215 -39.00 -38.41 8.36
N SER A 216 -38.77 -37.61 9.40
CA SER A 216 -39.80 -36.97 10.23
C SER A 216 -39.52 -35.49 10.46
N MET A 217 -40.53 -34.75 10.94
CA MET A 217 -40.35 -33.35 11.35
C MET A 217 -39.34 -33.20 12.49
N GLU A 218 -39.32 -34.14 13.43
CA GLU A 218 -38.36 -34.17 14.55
C GLU A 218 -36.92 -34.30 14.03
N GLN A 219 -36.66 -35.25 13.13
CA GLN A 219 -35.33 -35.41 12.51
C GLN A 219 -34.93 -34.18 11.70
N LEU A 220 -35.90 -33.55 11.01
CA LEU A 220 -35.64 -32.32 10.27
C LEU A 220 -35.27 -31.16 11.22
N SER A 221 -35.93 -31.07 12.38
CA SER A 221 -35.62 -30.11 13.44
C SER A 221 -34.20 -30.31 13.98
N GLU A 222 -33.79 -31.56 14.21
CA GLU A 222 -32.42 -31.91 14.65
C GLU A 222 -31.35 -31.50 13.63
N VAL A 223 -31.57 -31.78 12.35
CA VAL A 223 -30.66 -31.39 11.26
C VAL A 223 -30.47 -29.87 11.23
N ILE A 224 -31.55 -29.10 11.37
CA ILE A 224 -31.51 -27.64 11.39
C ILE A 224 -30.78 -27.13 12.63
N GLN A 225 -31.08 -27.68 13.81
CA GLN A 225 -30.46 -27.25 15.05
C GLN A 225 -28.95 -27.53 15.06
N SER A 226 -28.53 -28.68 14.53
CA SER A 226 -27.11 -29.03 14.35
C SER A 226 -26.39 -28.01 13.44
N ASN A 227 -27.01 -27.65 12.31
CA ASN A 227 -26.48 -26.66 11.38
C ASN A 227 -26.37 -25.25 12.00
N ILE A 228 -27.36 -24.84 12.80
CA ILE A 228 -27.30 -23.57 13.57
C ILE A 228 -26.12 -23.57 14.53
N GLN A 229 -25.96 -24.63 15.34
CA GLN A 229 -24.85 -24.73 16.29
C GLN A 229 -23.47 -24.71 15.61
N GLN A 230 -23.35 -25.35 14.43
CA GLN A 230 -22.12 -25.32 13.65
C GLN A 230 -21.80 -23.90 13.15
N LEU A 231 -22.81 -23.17 12.67
CA LEU A 231 -22.64 -21.78 12.20
C LEU A 231 -22.29 -20.83 13.34
N GLU A 232 -22.94 -20.94 14.50
CA GLU A 232 -22.61 -20.13 15.68
C GLU A 232 -21.16 -20.37 16.15
N LYS A 233 -20.68 -21.62 16.11
CA LYS A 233 -19.28 -21.93 16.41
C LYS A 233 -18.33 -21.30 15.40
N GLN A 234 -18.71 -21.28 14.12
CA GLN A 234 -17.93 -20.61 13.08
C GLN A 234 -17.88 -19.10 13.30
N GLU A 235 -19.01 -18.45 13.56
CA GLU A 235 -19.06 -17.00 13.81
C GLU A 235 -18.24 -16.59 15.04
N LYS A 236 -18.24 -17.38 16.12
CA LYS A 236 -17.39 -17.13 17.30
C LYS A 236 -15.89 -17.16 16.99
N ASN A 237 -15.47 -17.92 15.97
CA ASN A 237 -14.06 -18.02 15.56
C ASN A 237 -13.64 -16.86 14.64
N PHE A 238 -14.57 -16.13 14.04
CA PHE A 238 -14.29 -14.98 13.18
C PHE A 238 -14.52 -13.68 13.94
N ILE A 239 -13.46 -13.12 14.52
CA ILE A 239 -13.48 -11.74 15.01
C ILE A 239 -13.63 -10.82 13.80
N HIS A 240 -14.81 -10.25 13.59
CA HIS A 240 -15.06 -9.25 12.57
C HIS A 240 -14.27 -7.97 12.91
N ILE A 241 -13.04 -7.85 12.40
CA ILE A 241 -12.29 -6.60 12.47
C ILE A 241 -12.96 -5.63 11.48
N PRO A 242 -13.49 -4.48 11.94
CA PRO A 242 -14.12 -3.52 11.04
C PRO A 242 -13.08 -2.99 10.05
N MET A 243 -13.35 -3.17 8.76
CA MET A 243 -12.47 -2.83 7.62
C MET A 243 -11.93 -1.38 7.67
N SER A 244 -12.64 -0.46 8.31
CA SER A 244 -12.20 0.93 8.50
C SER A 244 -10.92 1.04 9.32
N LYS A 245 -10.85 0.34 10.47
CA LYS A 245 -9.66 0.37 11.35
C LYS A 245 -8.45 -0.27 10.66
N TRP A 246 -8.68 -1.30 9.86
CA TRP A 246 -7.64 -1.97 9.08
C TRP A 246 -7.05 -1.06 7.99
N LYS A 247 -7.88 -0.32 7.26
CA LYS A 247 -7.42 0.63 6.23
C LYS A 247 -6.53 1.72 6.84
N THR A 248 -6.92 2.30 7.98
CA THR A 248 -6.11 3.31 8.67
C THR A 248 -4.78 2.75 9.13
N GLY A 249 -4.77 1.56 9.75
CA GLY A 249 -3.53 0.90 10.17
C GLY A 249 -2.59 0.60 9.00
N ARG A 250 -3.13 0.13 7.86
CA ARG A 250 -2.35 -0.13 6.65
C ARG A 250 -1.67 1.12 6.10
N TYR A 251 -2.40 2.24 6.00
CA TYR A 251 -1.81 3.48 5.48
C TYR A 251 -0.86 4.15 6.48
N ALA A 252 -1.13 4.06 7.78
CA ALA A 252 -0.21 4.52 8.81
C ALA A 252 1.12 3.75 8.77
N PHE A 253 1.07 2.42 8.58
CA PHE A 253 2.26 1.61 8.43
C PHE A 253 3.06 1.96 7.17
N ILE A 254 2.38 2.13 6.03
CA ILE A 254 3.04 2.57 4.78
C ILE A 254 3.69 3.95 4.97
N GLY A 255 3.00 4.89 5.61
CA GLY A 255 3.55 6.21 5.93
C GLY A 255 4.79 6.14 6.82
N ALA A 256 4.77 5.28 7.85
CA ALA A 256 5.91 5.07 8.73
C ALA A 256 7.11 4.48 7.97
N VAL A 257 6.89 3.51 7.07
CA VAL A 257 7.96 2.92 6.26
C VAL A 257 8.57 3.95 5.31
N VAL A 258 7.74 4.73 4.61
CA VAL A 258 8.21 5.76 3.67
C VAL A 258 9.02 6.84 4.38
N LEU A 259 8.67 7.19 5.62
CA LEU A 259 9.39 8.17 6.44
C LEU A 259 10.70 7.60 7.00
N LEU A 260 10.67 6.38 7.55
CA LEU A 260 11.80 5.81 8.29
C LEU A 260 12.87 5.17 7.39
N LEU A 261 12.49 4.65 6.23
CA LEU A 261 13.43 3.94 5.34
C LEU A 261 14.59 4.85 4.85
N PRO A 262 14.35 6.09 4.37
CA PRO A 262 15.44 6.99 3.97
C PRO A 262 16.34 7.36 5.15
N ALA A 263 15.76 7.58 6.33
CA ALA A 263 16.52 7.91 7.54
C ALA A 263 17.43 6.74 7.96
N LEU A 264 16.93 5.50 7.85
CA LEU A 264 17.71 4.30 8.14
C LEU A 264 18.84 4.10 7.12
N ILE A 265 18.58 4.31 5.83
CA ILE A 265 19.62 4.23 4.79
C ILE A 265 20.71 5.26 5.03
N TYR A 266 20.34 6.53 5.29
CA TYR A 266 21.30 7.58 5.59
C TYR A 266 22.12 7.28 6.85
N SER A 267 21.46 6.81 7.92
CA SER A 267 22.14 6.41 9.14
C SER A 267 23.14 5.29 8.90
N LEU A 268 22.78 4.29 8.10
CA LEU A 268 23.68 3.18 7.78
C LEU A 268 24.87 3.65 6.93
N TYR A 269 24.64 4.50 5.94
CA TYR A 269 25.70 5.12 5.15
C TYR A 269 26.67 5.92 6.02
N SER A 270 26.14 6.75 6.93
CA SER A 270 26.96 7.55 7.85
C SER A 270 27.83 6.68 8.75
N LEU A 271 27.31 5.57 9.28
CA LEU A 271 28.06 4.70 10.18
C LEU A 271 29.13 3.87 9.46
N LEU A 272 28.85 3.42 8.23
CA LEU A 272 29.76 2.52 7.51
C LEU A 272 30.82 3.25 6.67
N PHE A 273 30.56 4.48 6.23
CA PHE A 273 31.46 5.20 5.33
C PHE A 273 31.94 6.53 5.92
N LEU A 274 31.03 7.35 6.45
CA LEU A 274 31.40 8.71 6.88
C LEU A 274 32.19 8.72 8.18
N GLN A 275 31.77 7.93 9.17
CA GLN A 275 32.45 7.84 10.46
C GLN A 275 33.87 7.25 10.36
N PRO A 276 34.12 6.10 9.69
CA PRO A 276 35.49 5.59 9.57
C PRO A 276 36.42 6.53 8.79
N LYS A 277 35.90 7.25 7.78
CA LYS A 277 36.66 8.28 7.05
C LYS A 277 37.09 9.41 7.99
N GLN A 278 36.18 9.90 8.84
CA GLN A 278 36.49 10.93 9.84
C GLN A 278 37.46 10.43 10.92
N ASP A 279 37.26 9.22 11.43
CA ASP A 279 38.16 8.61 12.41
C ASP A 279 39.57 8.41 11.81
N ALA A 280 39.67 8.01 10.54
CA ALA A 280 40.95 7.90 9.83
C ALA A 280 41.65 9.26 9.72
N TYR A 281 40.94 10.34 9.40
CA TYR A 281 41.51 11.69 9.36
C TYR A 281 42.05 12.13 10.73
N VAL A 282 41.28 11.96 11.79
CA VAL A 282 41.71 12.32 13.15
C VAL A 282 42.92 11.49 13.59
N ASN A 283 42.88 10.18 13.35
CA ASN A 283 43.99 9.28 13.71
C ASN A 283 45.24 9.53 12.86
N SER A 284 45.08 9.92 11.59
CA SER A 284 46.20 10.28 10.72
C SER A 284 46.92 11.53 11.24
N GLY A 285 46.18 12.58 11.64
CA GLY A 285 46.77 13.77 12.25
C GLY A 285 47.49 13.44 13.56
N GLN A 286 46.96 12.53 14.39
CA GLN A 286 47.67 12.08 15.59
C GLN A 286 49.01 11.40 15.23
N ASN A 287 49.00 10.47 14.27
CA ASN A 287 50.22 9.77 13.85
C ASN A 287 51.24 10.72 13.21
N TYR A 288 50.78 11.71 12.44
CA TYR A 288 51.63 12.75 11.88
C TYR A 288 52.36 13.53 12.99
N MET A 289 51.66 13.96 14.04
CA MET A 289 52.26 14.66 15.19
C MET A 289 53.25 13.79 15.98
N GLU A 290 53.07 12.46 15.95
CA GLU A 290 53.99 11.48 16.54
C GLU A 290 55.16 11.11 15.60
N ASN A 291 55.28 11.73 14.43
CA ASN A 291 56.26 11.43 13.36
C ASN A 291 56.15 9.99 12.80
N LYS A 292 54.96 9.39 12.84
CA LYS A 292 54.68 8.05 12.31
C LYS A 292 54.13 8.12 10.88
N TYR A 293 54.96 8.59 9.95
CA TYR A 293 54.55 8.91 8.57
C TYR A 293 54.05 7.69 7.77
N SER A 294 54.63 6.51 7.97
CA SER A 294 54.14 5.27 7.34
C SER A 294 52.72 4.90 7.79
N GLU A 295 52.36 5.18 9.05
CA GLU A 295 51.00 4.90 9.56
C GLU A 295 49.97 5.89 9.00
N VAL A 296 50.38 7.13 8.73
CA VAL A 296 49.55 8.13 8.02
C VAL A 296 49.19 7.62 6.62
N ILE A 297 50.18 7.10 5.89
CA ILE A 297 49.98 6.51 4.56
C ILE A 297 49.01 5.33 4.64
N ASN A 298 49.25 4.36 5.53
CA ASN A 298 48.42 3.16 5.67
C ASN A 298 46.97 3.49 6.03
N LEU A 299 46.75 4.45 6.93
CA LEU A 299 45.40 4.87 7.34
C LEU A 299 44.65 5.56 6.20
N LEU A 300 45.36 6.31 5.34
CA LEU A 300 44.76 7.14 4.31
C LEU A 300 44.71 6.50 2.92
N GLU A 301 45.39 5.37 2.71
CA GLU A 301 45.56 4.66 1.43
C GLU A 301 44.24 4.47 0.67
N ASN A 302 43.19 4.02 1.36
CA ASN A 302 41.90 3.68 0.76
C ASN A 302 40.94 4.86 0.57
N TYR A 303 41.38 6.09 0.90
CA TYR A 303 40.56 7.29 0.72
C TYR A 303 41.09 8.13 -0.44
N ASP A 304 40.16 8.69 -1.20
CA ASP A 304 40.45 9.56 -2.34
C ASP A 304 41.09 10.89 -1.86
N PRO A 305 42.28 11.28 -2.38
CA PRO A 305 42.99 12.50 -1.98
C PRO A 305 42.22 13.79 -2.25
N GLU A 306 41.42 13.86 -3.32
CA GLU A 306 40.66 15.07 -3.67
C GLU A 306 39.55 15.36 -2.65
N ASP A 307 39.06 14.29 -2.04
CA ASP A 307 37.95 14.23 -1.10
C ASP A 307 38.39 14.54 0.35
N MET A 308 39.69 14.73 0.57
CA MET A 308 40.30 14.99 1.88
C MET A 308 40.30 16.48 2.24
N PRO A 309 40.16 16.84 3.53
CA PRO A 309 40.44 18.20 3.98
C PRO A 309 41.89 18.59 3.65
N TYR A 310 42.11 19.86 3.31
CA TYR A 310 43.42 20.40 2.93
C TYR A 310 44.55 20.04 3.91
N VAL A 311 44.29 20.11 5.23
CA VAL A 311 45.28 19.76 6.26
C VAL A 311 45.68 18.29 6.17
N VAL A 312 44.71 17.39 5.92
CA VAL A 312 44.97 15.95 5.76
C VAL A 312 45.73 15.68 4.46
N GLN A 313 45.43 16.40 3.37
CA GLN A 313 46.22 16.34 2.15
C GLN A 313 47.68 16.72 2.41
N TYR A 314 47.91 17.79 3.17
CA TYR A 314 49.26 18.21 3.55
C TYR A 314 49.99 17.14 4.37
N GLU A 315 49.34 16.60 5.41
CA GLU A 315 49.91 15.55 6.26
C GLU A 315 50.28 14.31 5.44
N LEU A 316 49.42 13.91 4.50
CA LEU A 316 49.65 12.77 3.63
C LEU A 316 50.75 13.04 2.59
N ALA A 317 50.72 14.19 1.91
CA ALA A 317 51.73 14.61 0.94
C ALA A 317 53.12 14.65 1.58
N TYR A 318 53.23 15.26 2.77
CA TYR A 318 54.47 15.29 3.53
C TYR A 318 54.92 13.89 3.94
N SER A 319 53.99 13.02 4.35
CA SER A 319 54.30 11.64 4.72
C SER A 319 54.81 10.80 3.54
N TYR A 320 54.30 11.03 2.32
CA TYR A 320 54.84 10.40 1.11
C TYR A 320 56.21 10.96 0.75
N MET A 321 56.38 12.28 0.76
CA MET A 321 57.66 12.94 0.45
C MET A 321 58.78 12.48 1.40
N ILE A 322 58.51 12.35 2.70
CA ILE A 322 59.55 11.95 3.67
C ILE A 322 59.95 10.47 3.53
N ASN A 323 59.04 9.63 3.04
CA ASN A 323 59.28 8.19 2.81
C ASN A 323 59.84 7.90 1.40
N GLU A 324 59.91 8.90 0.53
CA GLU A 324 60.47 8.79 -0.81
C GLU A 324 62.01 8.77 -0.77
N ASP A 325 62.62 8.05 -1.73
CA ASP A 325 64.09 7.92 -1.85
C ASP A 325 64.69 9.16 -2.53
N LEU A 326 64.71 10.27 -1.81
CA LEU A 326 65.25 11.56 -2.24
C LEU A 326 66.59 11.86 -1.57
N ASP A 327 67.52 12.50 -2.29
CA ASP A 327 68.77 13.00 -1.72
C ASP A 327 68.50 14.10 -0.68
N ASP A 328 69.37 14.23 0.33
CA ASP A 328 69.17 15.15 1.45
C ASP A 328 69.05 16.62 1.00
N TYR A 329 69.72 16.99 -0.10
CA TYR A 329 69.60 18.31 -0.71
C TYR A 329 68.24 18.51 -1.40
N GLN A 330 67.75 17.50 -2.13
CA GLN A 330 66.46 17.54 -2.82
C GLN A 330 65.30 17.57 -1.84
N ARG A 331 65.35 16.72 -0.81
CA ARG A 331 64.37 16.69 0.28
C ARG A 331 64.24 18.05 0.93
N LYS A 332 65.35 18.70 1.28
CA LYS A 332 65.34 20.02 1.94
C LYS A 332 64.75 21.12 1.07
N ASN A 333 64.95 21.07 -0.26
CA ASN A 333 64.34 22.04 -1.16
C ASN A 333 62.83 21.86 -1.23
N ILE A 334 62.35 20.62 -1.34
CA ILE A 334 60.92 20.30 -1.35
C ILE A 334 60.28 20.62 0.01
N GLU A 335 60.96 20.38 1.14
CA GLU A 335 60.47 20.77 2.48
C GLU A 335 60.24 22.29 2.61
N ASN A 336 61.02 23.13 1.93
CA ASN A 336 60.81 24.58 1.94
C ASN A 336 59.62 25.02 1.09
N GLU A 337 59.25 24.21 0.08
CA GLU A 337 58.14 24.48 -0.83
C GLU A 337 56.82 23.82 -0.38
N LEU A 338 56.90 22.68 0.29
CA LEU A 338 55.78 21.90 0.81
C LEU A 338 55.40 22.42 2.21
N THR A 339 54.61 23.47 2.24
CA THR A 339 54.14 24.16 3.44
C THR A 339 52.61 24.08 3.55
N LEU A 340 52.07 24.47 4.71
CA LEU A 340 50.62 24.60 4.91
C LEU A 340 49.99 25.76 4.11
N GLN A 341 50.78 26.46 3.28
CA GLN A 341 50.33 27.51 2.37
C GLN A 341 50.46 27.10 0.90
N SER A 342 50.96 25.90 0.62
CA SER A 342 51.21 25.42 -0.75
C SER A 342 49.89 25.15 -1.48
N ASP A 343 49.94 25.22 -2.81
CA ASP A 343 48.76 24.95 -3.62
C ASP A 343 48.26 23.51 -3.42
N SER A 344 46.94 23.32 -3.39
CA SER A 344 46.34 21.99 -3.19
C SER A 344 46.74 21.01 -4.30
N GLN A 345 46.94 21.49 -5.53
CA GLN A 345 47.45 20.65 -6.63
C GLN A 345 48.89 20.19 -6.35
N TYR A 346 49.74 21.03 -5.76
CA TYR A 346 51.10 20.62 -5.37
C TYR A 346 51.07 19.54 -4.28
N LEU A 347 50.11 19.58 -3.35
CA LEU A 347 49.90 18.51 -2.37
C LEU A 347 49.43 17.21 -3.04
N LEU A 348 48.45 17.31 -3.95
CA LEU A 348 47.92 16.17 -4.70
C LEU A 348 48.99 15.51 -5.57
N TYR A 349 49.89 16.30 -6.17
CA TYR A 349 51.05 15.78 -6.92
C TYR A 349 51.86 14.78 -6.08
N TRP A 350 52.30 15.18 -4.89
CA TRP A 350 53.10 14.33 -4.02
C TRP A 350 52.33 13.09 -3.51
N ILE A 351 51.02 13.23 -3.30
CA ILE A 351 50.16 12.10 -2.95
C ILE A 351 50.06 11.10 -4.12
N TYR A 352 49.87 11.59 -5.34
CA TYR A 352 49.74 10.74 -6.53
C TYR A 352 51.05 10.04 -6.87
N VAL A 353 52.19 10.74 -6.79
CA VAL A 353 53.51 10.11 -6.92
C VAL A 353 53.70 9.02 -5.86
N GLY A 354 53.41 9.33 -4.60
CA GLY A 354 53.55 8.37 -3.49
C GLY A 354 52.62 7.15 -3.58
N ARG A 355 51.51 7.26 -4.32
CA ARG A 355 50.58 6.16 -4.60
C ARG A 355 50.87 5.42 -5.91
N GLY A 356 51.86 5.85 -6.68
CA GLY A 356 52.17 5.30 -8.00
C GLY A 356 51.17 5.69 -9.10
N MET A 357 50.31 6.68 -8.86
CA MET A 357 49.41 7.28 -9.86
C MET A 357 50.18 8.35 -10.65
N ASN A 358 51.19 7.91 -11.41
CA ASN A 358 52.17 8.80 -12.02
C ASN A 358 51.59 9.64 -13.18
N GLU A 359 50.59 9.13 -13.91
CA GLU A 359 49.95 9.87 -15.01
C GLU A 359 49.20 11.09 -14.48
N GLU A 360 48.42 10.90 -13.41
CA GLU A 360 47.70 11.98 -12.71
C GLU A 360 48.67 13.00 -12.11
N ALA A 361 49.81 12.53 -11.58
CA ALA A 361 50.86 13.42 -11.08
C ALA A 361 51.49 14.25 -12.22
N ILE A 362 51.80 13.64 -13.37
CA ILE A 362 52.36 14.36 -14.53
C ILE A 362 51.37 15.42 -15.04
N ASP A 363 50.08 15.09 -15.12
CA ASP A 363 49.06 16.04 -15.55
C ASP A 363 48.90 17.21 -14.59
N ILE A 364 48.97 16.97 -13.28
CA ILE A 364 49.06 18.04 -12.29
C ILE A 364 50.33 18.89 -12.52
N ALA A 365 51.49 18.28 -12.68
CA ALA A 365 52.75 19.00 -12.88
C ALA A 365 52.74 19.88 -14.15
N ARG A 366 52.13 19.38 -15.23
CA ARG A 366 51.88 20.15 -16.46
C ARG A 366 50.95 21.33 -16.20
N SER A 367 49.88 21.13 -15.43
CA SER A 367 48.95 22.21 -15.08
C SER A 367 49.57 23.30 -14.21
N LEU A 368 50.54 22.92 -13.37
CA LEU A 368 51.34 23.83 -12.55
C LEU A 368 52.50 24.47 -13.31
N GLU A 369 52.73 24.08 -14.57
CA GLU A 369 53.87 24.51 -15.41
C GLU A 369 55.24 24.28 -14.72
N HIS A 370 55.32 23.30 -13.82
CA HIS A 370 56.50 23.07 -13.00
C HIS A 370 57.39 21.98 -13.61
N GLN A 371 58.32 22.37 -14.48
CA GLN A 371 59.15 21.45 -15.27
C GLN A 371 59.87 20.38 -14.44
N ASP A 372 60.39 20.73 -13.26
CA ASP A 372 61.06 19.76 -12.38
C ASP A 372 60.12 18.65 -11.88
N LEU A 373 58.84 18.97 -11.62
CA LEU A 373 57.83 18.00 -11.22
C LEU A 373 57.39 17.14 -12.42
N ILE A 374 57.37 17.70 -13.63
CA ILE A 374 57.08 16.94 -14.85
C ILE A 374 58.18 15.89 -15.06
N VAL A 375 59.44 16.31 -14.99
CA VAL A 375 60.59 15.40 -15.11
C VAL A 375 60.58 14.33 -14.02
N PHE A 376 60.30 14.70 -12.76
CA PHE A 376 60.24 13.74 -11.65
C PHE A 376 59.10 12.71 -11.84
N GLY A 377 57.91 13.17 -12.22
CA GLY A 377 56.77 12.28 -12.51
C GLY A 377 57.05 11.33 -13.68
N LEU A 378 57.70 11.81 -14.74
CA LEU A 378 58.13 10.97 -15.87
C LEU A 378 59.17 9.92 -15.46
N ILE A 379 60.12 10.26 -14.58
CA ILE A 379 61.09 9.29 -14.04
C ILE A 379 60.36 8.18 -13.27
N LYS A 380 59.37 8.54 -12.44
CA LYS A 380 58.55 7.56 -11.72
C LYS A 380 57.68 6.70 -12.63
N ARG A 381 57.13 7.30 -13.70
CA ARG A 381 56.41 6.56 -14.75
C ARG A 381 57.33 5.56 -15.45
N VAL A 382 58.59 5.91 -15.71
CA VAL A 382 59.60 5.00 -16.27
C VAL A 382 59.87 3.82 -15.34
N GLU A 383 59.98 4.05 -14.02
CA GLU A 383 60.14 2.98 -13.02
C GLU A 383 58.92 2.05 -13.00
N GLU A 384 57.72 2.61 -13.05
CA GLU A 384 56.46 1.87 -13.11
C GLU A 384 56.36 0.98 -14.37
N ILE A 385 56.60 1.55 -15.56
CA ILE A 385 56.60 0.81 -16.84
C ILE A 385 57.65 -0.32 -16.80
N LYS A 386 58.83 -0.06 -16.21
CA LYS A 386 59.89 -1.06 -16.04
C LYS A 386 59.48 -2.19 -15.09
N ALA A 387 58.70 -1.91 -14.05
CA ALA A 387 58.21 -2.90 -13.10
C ALA A 387 56.94 -3.65 -13.56
N ASP A 388 56.19 -3.12 -14.53
CA ASP A 388 54.94 -3.76 -14.98
C ASP A 388 55.19 -5.07 -15.76
N GLU A 389 54.59 -6.16 -15.28
CA GLU A 389 54.62 -7.50 -15.88
C GLU A 389 53.50 -7.74 -16.90
N ASN A 390 52.49 -6.86 -16.96
CA ASN A 390 51.32 -7.03 -17.81
C ASN A 390 51.51 -6.45 -19.22
N LEU A 391 52.48 -5.55 -19.41
CA LEU A 391 52.81 -4.98 -20.71
C LEU A 391 53.58 -5.97 -21.58
N SER A 392 53.22 -6.05 -22.86
CA SER A 392 54.02 -6.79 -23.83
C SER A 392 55.38 -6.10 -24.05
N GLY A 393 56.41 -6.86 -24.44
CA GLY A 393 57.76 -6.30 -24.62
C GLY A 393 57.82 -5.14 -25.63
N GLU A 394 56.98 -5.18 -26.66
CA GLU A 394 56.90 -4.12 -27.68
C GLU A 394 56.19 -2.86 -27.15
N GLU A 395 55.08 -3.01 -26.43
CA GLU A 395 54.36 -1.89 -25.80
C GLU A 395 55.23 -1.22 -24.73
N LYS A 396 55.93 -2.02 -23.93
CA LYS A 396 56.85 -1.55 -22.89
C LYS A 396 58.01 -0.73 -23.50
N GLU A 397 58.57 -1.17 -24.62
CA GLU A 397 59.63 -0.42 -25.32
C GLU A 397 59.10 0.90 -25.90
N GLN A 398 57.88 0.91 -26.44
CA GLN A 398 57.26 2.12 -26.99
C GLN A 398 56.96 3.16 -25.90
N GLU A 399 56.32 2.77 -24.80
CA GLU A 399 55.99 3.70 -23.71
C GLU A 399 57.25 4.18 -22.97
N LEU A 400 58.23 3.29 -22.78
CA LEU A 400 59.52 3.69 -22.20
C LEU A 400 60.22 4.72 -23.05
N LYS A 401 60.27 4.51 -24.38
CA LYS A 401 60.90 5.44 -25.30
C LYS A 401 60.20 6.80 -25.30
N LYS A 402 58.86 6.83 -25.28
CA LYS A 402 58.10 8.10 -25.19
C LYS A 402 58.46 8.88 -23.94
N ALA A 403 58.45 8.23 -22.77
CA ALA A 403 58.78 8.88 -21.51
C ALA A 403 60.24 9.34 -21.46
N GLU A 404 61.19 8.54 -21.97
CA GLU A 404 62.61 8.90 -22.03
C GLU A 404 62.88 10.04 -23.02
N ASP A 405 62.21 10.05 -24.19
CA ASP A 405 62.30 11.14 -25.17
C ASP A 405 61.74 12.45 -24.59
N GLU A 406 60.61 12.40 -23.87
CA GLU A 406 59.99 13.56 -23.19
C GLU A 406 60.89 14.09 -22.06
N ILE A 407 61.48 13.20 -21.24
CA ILE A 407 62.48 13.59 -20.22
C ILE A 407 63.67 14.30 -20.88
N ALA A 408 64.17 13.77 -22.00
CA ALA A 408 65.32 14.34 -22.71
C ALA A 408 64.99 15.69 -23.36
N GLU A 409 63.74 15.93 -23.76
CA GLU A 409 63.26 17.22 -24.24
C GLU A 409 63.24 18.25 -23.11
N TYR A 410 62.57 17.96 -21.99
CA TYR A 410 62.53 18.88 -20.84
C TYR A 410 63.92 19.20 -20.27
N ARG A 411 64.83 18.22 -20.21
CA ARG A 411 66.21 18.48 -19.76
C ARG A 411 66.98 19.39 -20.72
N ARG A 412 66.79 19.24 -22.04
CA ARG A 412 67.40 20.14 -23.03
C ARG A 412 66.84 21.56 -22.89
N GLU A 413 65.54 21.71 -22.71
CA GLU A 413 64.92 23.02 -22.45
C GLU A 413 65.48 23.66 -21.17
N GLN A 414 65.64 22.89 -20.09
CA GLN A 414 66.24 23.37 -18.84
C GLN A 414 67.71 23.81 -19.01
N ASP A 415 68.53 23.01 -19.71
CA ASP A 415 69.93 23.34 -19.98
C ASP A 415 70.05 24.59 -20.85
N GLU A 416 69.24 24.71 -21.91
CA GLU A 416 69.19 25.90 -22.78
C GLU A 416 68.75 27.16 -22.03
N MET A 417 67.73 27.05 -21.16
CA MET A 417 67.32 28.17 -20.31
C MET A 417 68.42 28.56 -19.32
N LYS A 418 69.13 27.58 -18.75
CA LYS A 418 70.21 27.83 -17.80
C LYS A 418 71.42 28.49 -18.47
N GLU A 419 71.81 28.04 -19.66
CA GLU A 419 72.84 28.69 -20.48
C GLU A 419 72.46 30.15 -20.81
N GLN A 420 71.20 30.41 -21.17
CA GLN A 420 70.70 31.78 -21.41
C GLN A 420 70.72 32.64 -20.15
N LEU A 421 70.37 32.08 -18.98
CA LEU A 421 70.44 32.75 -17.68
C LEU A 421 71.89 33.05 -17.27
N GLU A 422 72.81 32.13 -17.54
CA GLU A 422 74.24 32.29 -17.26
C GLU A 422 74.91 33.30 -18.20
N GLU A 423 74.55 33.32 -19.49
CA GLU A 423 74.98 34.36 -20.45
C GLU A 423 74.46 35.75 -20.03
N GLN A 424 73.20 35.86 -19.61
CA GLN A 424 72.63 37.11 -19.09
C GLN A 424 73.29 37.57 -17.78
N GLN A 425 73.73 36.65 -16.92
CA GLN A 425 74.45 36.96 -15.68
C GLN A 425 75.93 37.32 -15.92
N GLN A 426 76.56 36.75 -16.96
CA GLN A 426 77.93 37.11 -17.37
C GLN A 426 77.98 38.49 -18.06
N ASP A 427 76.94 38.85 -18.82
CA ASP A 427 76.78 40.20 -19.37
C ASP A 427 76.51 41.25 -18.28
N ALA A 428 75.84 40.87 -17.18
CA ALA A 428 75.63 41.73 -16.01
C ALA A 428 76.91 41.92 -15.15
N ASN A 429 77.85 40.96 -15.13
CA ASN A 429 79.09 41.03 -14.35
C ASN A 429 80.31 41.59 -15.11
N SER A 430 80.17 41.94 -16.40
CA SER A 430 81.21 42.59 -17.21
C SER A 430 81.14 44.13 -17.19
N THR A 431 80.19 44.70 -16.44
CA THR A 431 80.10 46.15 -16.23
C THR A 431 79.83 46.44 -14.76
N THR A 432 80.88 46.75 -13.98
CA THR A 432 81.02 47.87 -13.03
C THR A 432 82.01 47.52 -11.89
N ASP A 433 83.27 47.91 -12.08
CA ASP A 433 84.13 48.38 -10.99
C ASP A 433 83.49 49.64 -10.36
N GLY A 434 83.37 49.70 -9.03
CA GLY A 434 83.24 50.99 -8.32
C GLY A 434 82.18 51.09 -7.20
N GLN A 435 82.61 50.72 -5.99
CA GLN A 435 82.28 51.33 -4.68
C GLN A 435 80.82 51.49 -4.20
N SER A 436 80.44 50.54 -3.33
CA SER A 436 80.06 50.72 -1.90
C SER A 436 79.65 52.11 -1.42
N THR A 437 78.42 52.27 -0.90
CA THR A 437 78.16 52.31 0.56
C THR A 437 76.66 52.13 0.81
N GLY A 438 76.30 51.38 1.86
CA GLY A 438 74.94 50.91 2.09
C GLY A 438 73.98 51.92 2.72
N GLU A 439 72.71 51.56 2.73
CA GLU A 439 71.77 51.99 3.77
C GLU A 439 70.60 51.00 3.91
N LEU A 440 70.15 50.92 5.16
CA LEU A 440 69.15 50.06 5.75
C LEU A 440 67.73 50.63 5.56
N ILE A 441 66.75 49.71 5.55
CA ILE A 441 65.42 49.80 6.21
C ILE A 441 64.23 50.51 5.50
N GLU A 442 63.13 49.74 5.48
CA GLU A 442 61.69 50.09 5.57
C GLU A 442 60.90 50.60 4.35
N ASN A 443 59.82 49.89 3.98
CA ASN A 443 58.52 50.05 4.66
C ASN A 443 57.41 49.18 4.02
N GLN A 444 56.69 48.40 4.84
CA GLN A 444 55.30 48.70 5.21
C GLN A 444 54.75 47.67 6.21
N ASP A 445 54.56 48.10 7.46
CA ASP A 445 53.55 47.57 8.38
C ASP A 445 52.79 48.75 9.00
N LYS A 446 51.49 48.51 9.24
CA LYS A 446 50.54 49.17 10.16
C LYS A 446 50.16 50.65 10.04
N THR A 447 48.93 50.82 9.58
CA THR A 447 47.76 51.35 10.31
C THR A 447 47.94 51.75 11.80
N THR A 448 47.57 53.01 12.09
CA THR A 448 47.04 53.56 13.36
C THR A 448 46.38 54.91 12.99
N GLU A 449 45.34 55.47 13.60
CA GLU A 449 44.71 55.43 14.92
C GLU A 449 43.30 56.08 14.74
N ASN A 450 42.21 55.59 15.37
CA ASN A 450 41.72 55.93 16.73
C ASN A 450 41.09 57.36 16.79
N LYS A 451 39.92 57.64 17.38
CA LYS A 451 39.48 57.51 18.79
C LYS A 451 38.05 58.11 18.85
N SER A 452 37.08 57.77 19.70
CA SER A 452 37.06 57.81 21.16
C SER A 452 35.67 57.42 21.73
N GLN A 453 35.67 56.53 22.74
CA GLN A 453 35.11 56.68 24.12
C GLN A 453 33.57 56.71 24.38
N VAL A 454 32.94 55.73 25.09
CA VAL A 454 32.91 55.40 26.57
C VAL A 454 31.81 56.21 27.32
N PRO A 455 31.14 55.78 28.44
CA PRO A 455 30.93 54.43 29.04
C PRO A 455 29.58 54.16 29.84
N ALA A 456 29.55 52.98 30.48
CA ALA A 456 29.17 52.69 31.90
C ALA A 456 27.76 52.11 32.20
N SER A 457 27.52 51.21 33.18
CA SER A 457 28.33 50.26 33.99
C SER A 457 27.38 49.43 34.90
N ALA A 458 27.78 48.18 35.27
CA ALA A 458 27.53 47.42 36.52
C ALA A 458 26.08 47.11 36.99
N LYS A 459 25.69 46.02 37.68
CA LYS A 459 26.36 45.00 38.54
C LYS A 459 25.34 43.89 38.91
N GLN A 460 25.80 42.67 39.20
CA GLN A 460 25.09 41.57 39.89
C GLN A 460 24.96 41.85 41.42
N PRO A 461 24.02 41.24 42.19
CA PRO A 461 24.28 39.93 42.82
C PRO A 461 23.05 39.02 43.21
N LYS A 462 23.41 37.76 43.50
CA LYS A 462 22.89 36.64 44.36
C LYS A 462 21.62 36.69 45.26
N ASP A 463 21.08 35.47 45.44
CA ASP A 463 20.43 34.78 46.60
C ASP A 463 18.92 34.97 46.96
N GLU A 464 18.26 33.80 47.16
CA GLU A 464 16.95 33.44 47.78
C GLU A 464 16.76 33.92 49.25
N PRO A 465 15.64 33.67 50.01
CA PRO A 465 14.26 33.16 49.75
C PRO A 465 13.12 33.96 50.52
N GLU A 466 11.91 33.37 50.58
CA GLU A 466 10.79 33.52 51.57
C GLU A 466 9.58 34.47 51.32
N LYS A 467 8.45 33.80 51.02
CA LYS A 467 7.16 33.66 51.78
C LYS A 467 6.23 34.83 52.15
N ASP A 468 4.95 34.40 52.15
CA ASP A 468 3.70 34.96 52.69
C ASP A 468 3.06 36.14 51.91
N GLY A 469 1.77 36.14 51.56
CA GLY A 469 0.63 35.33 52.01
C GLY A 469 -0.54 36.27 52.33
N LYS A 470 -1.67 36.13 51.62
CA LYS A 470 -3.09 36.40 52.03
C LYS A 470 -3.97 36.26 50.78
N ALA A 471 -4.87 35.27 50.71
CA ALA A 471 -6.22 35.20 51.34
C ALA A 471 -7.16 36.22 50.68
N GLU A 472 -8.39 35.96 50.26
CA GLU A 472 -9.40 34.88 50.31
C GLU A 472 -10.31 35.17 49.07
N GLU A 473 -11.15 34.29 48.51
CA GLU A 473 -12.44 33.91 49.09
C GLU A 473 -13.20 32.96 48.14
N ASN A 474 -13.55 31.79 48.69
CA ASN A 474 -14.76 30.96 48.55
C ASN A 474 -15.58 30.94 47.23
N ALA A 475 -15.91 29.73 46.73
CA ALA A 475 -17.08 28.95 47.21
C ALA A 475 -17.56 27.88 46.20
N LYS A 476 -17.78 26.66 46.72
CA LYS A 476 -18.70 25.58 46.26
C LYS A 476 -18.39 24.91 44.90
N GLY A 477 -18.36 23.59 44.75
CA GLY A 477 -18.78 22.46 45.59
C GLY A 477 -19.35 21.36 44.68
N THR A 478 -19.09 20.08 45.03
CA THR A 478 -19.75 18.82 44.60
C THR A 478 -19.63 18.45 43.11
N GLU A 479 -19.22 17.26 42.66
CA GLU A 479 -19.16 15.89 43.19
C GLU A 479 -17.85 15.19 42.80
#